data_AF-A0A969ZGN3-F1
#
_entry.id   AF-A0A969ZGN3-F1
#
_cell.length_a   1.000
_cell.length_b   1.000
_cell.length_c   1.000
_cell.angle_alpha   90.00
_cell.angle_beta   90.00
_cell.angle_gamma   90.00
#
_symmetry.space_group_name_H-M   'P 1'
#
loop_
_entity.id
_entity.type
_entity.pdbx_description
1 polymer ?
#
loop_
_entity_poly.entity_id
_entity_poly.type
_entity_poly.pdbx_seq_one_letter_code
_entity_poly.pdbx_strand_id
1 'polypeptide(L)'
;MNCSEFNSNIKSFNDGSIDDDILEEYINHYKSCSQCREELEIYYLIHKVFDGDFEQENKGMQDLNLKLSLENDIKSKEDMIYKEYKQKFLFSLAFWTGNVTAIITAMYFIFYIFL
;
A
#
# COMPACT_ATOMS: atom_id res chain seq x y z
N MET A 1 -4.38 -0.69 13.33
CA MET A 1 -4.89 0.58 13.85
C MET A 1 -6.28 0.33 14.39
N ASN A 2 -6.75 1.19 15.29
CA ASN A 2 -8.14 1.12 15.79
C ASN A 2 -9.08 1.94 14.89
N CYS A 3 -10.40 1.82 15.09
CA CYS A 3 -11.40 2.54 14.31
C CYS A 3 -11.28 4.07 14.40
N SER A 4 -10.85 4.60 15.55
CA SER A 4 -10.67 6.05 15.71
C SER A 4 -9.50 6.57 14.86
N GLU A 5 -8.40 5.84 14.82
CA GLU A 5 -7.23 6.14 13.97
C GLU A 5 -7.54 5.95 12.49
N PHE A 6 -8.36 4.95 12.15
CA PHE A 6 -8.83 4.78 10.78
C PHE A 6 -9.66 5.99 10.34
N ASN A 7 -10.66 6.36 11.13
CA ASN A 7 -11.59 7.43 10.79
C ASN A 7 -10.87 8.80 10.67
N SER A 8 -9.85 9.06 11.49
CA SER A 8 -9.05 10.29 11.36
C SER A 8 -8.21 10.35 10.09
N ASN A 9 -7.92 9.22 9.45
CA ASN A 9 -7.12 9.10 8.23
C ASN A 9 -7.95 8.97 6.94
N ILE A 10 -9.29 8.97 7.01
CA ILE A 10 -10.16 8.88 5.82
C ILE A 10 -9.85 10.02 4.82
N LYS A 11 -9.74 11.25 5.31
CA LYS A 11 -9.48 12.42 4.45
C LYS A 11 -8.09 12.37 3.82
N SER A 12 -7.05 12.04 4.60
CA SER A 12 -5.68 11.93 4.07
C SER A 12 -5.54 10.79 3.06
N PHE A 13 -6.25 9.68 3.25
CA PHE A 13 -6.33 8.61 2.26
C PHE A 13 -6.98 9.09 0.95
N ASN A 14 -8.15 9.75 1.03
CA ASN A 14 -8.87 10.27 -0.14
C ASN A 14 -8.07 11.33 -0.91
N ASP A 15 -7.38 12.20 -0.19
CA ASP A 15 -6.54 13.27 -0.77
C ASP A 15 -5.19 12.72 -1.32
N GLY A 16 -4.89 11.43 -1.11
CA GLY A 16 -3.63 10.80 -1.51
C GLY A 16 -2.41 11.22 -0.69
N SER A 17 -2.61 11.82 0.49
CA SER A 17 -1.57 12.37 1.37
C SER A 17 -1.34 11.55 2.64
N ILE A 18 -1.88 10.33 2.71
CA ILE A 18 -1.64 9.40 3.82
C ILE A 18 -0.17 8.93 3.80
N ASP A 19 0.41 8.83 4.99
CA ASP A 19 1.78 8.33 5.18
C ASP A 19 1.89 6.86 4.78
N ASP A 20 2.95 6.49 4.06
CA ASP A 20 3.20 5.11 3.60
C ASP A 20 3.38 4.15 4.78
N ASP A 21 3.96 4.61 5.89
CA ASP A 21 4.13 3.81 7.11
C ASP A 21 2.79 3.45 7.78
N ILE A 22 1.75 4.26 7.54
CA ILE A 22 0.40 4.10 8.11
C ILE A 22 -0.54 3.41 7.10
N LEU A 23 -0.28 3.57 5.81
CA LEU A 23 -1.11 3.09 4.71
C LEU A 23 -1.34 1.57 4.75
N GLU A 24 -0.30 0.79 5.06
CA GLU A 24 -0.44 -0.67 5.18
C GLU A 24 -1.41 -1.06 6.30
N GLU A 25 -1.25 -0.46 7.47
CA GLU A 25 -2.12 -0.72 8.62
C GLU A 25 -3.56 -0.23 8.37
N TYR A 26 -3.69 0.85 7.61
CA TYR A 26 -4.97 1.43 7.18
C TYR A 26 -5.76 0.48 6.27
N ILE A 27 -5.10 -0.04 5.22
CA ILE A 27 -5.73 -0.98 4.27
C ILE A 27 -6.09 -2.30 4.98
N ASN A 28 -5.23 -2.78 5.87
CA ASN A 28 -5.52 -3.99 6.67
C ASN A 28 -6.76 -3.79 7.56
N HIS A 29 -6.94 -2.62 8.16
CA HIS A 29 -8.13 -2.29 8.94
C HIS A 29 -9.39 -2.19 8.06
N TYR A 30 -9.30 -1.52 6.90
CA TYR A 30 -10.39 -1.46 5.91
C TYR A 30 -10.89 -2.86 5.52
N LYS A 31 -9.99 -3.80 5.28
CA LYS A 31 -10.36 -5.18 4.89
C LYS A 31 -11.05 -5.96 6.01
N SER A 32 -10.58 -5.79 7.24
CA SER A 32 -10.99 -6.58 8.40
C SER A 32 -12.22 -6.01 9.15
N CYS A 33 -12.47 -4.71 9.06
CA CYS A 33 -13.57 -4.03 9.76
C CYS A 33 -14.67 -3.62 8.77
N SER A 34 -15.87 -4.20 8.89
CA SER A 34 -16.99 -3.87 8.00
C SER A 34 -17.50 -2.43 8.19
N GLN A 35 -17.55 -1.95 9.43
CA GLN A 35 -18.05 -0.61 9.75
C GLN A 35 -17.15 0.48 9.17
N CYS A 36 -15.82 0.37 9.36
CA CYS A 36 -14.88 1.35 8.85
C CYS A 36 -14.79 1.33 7.31
N ARG A 37 -14.96 0.17 6.68
CA ARG A 37 -15.10 0.06 5.22
C ARG A 37 -16.32 0.82 4.72
N GLU A 38 -17.49 0.60 5.32
CA GLU A 38 -18.71 1.31 4.94
C GLU A 38 -18.55 2.83 5.13
N GLU A 39 -17.90 3.26 6.21
CA GLU A 39 -17.63 4.68 6.47
C GLU A 39 -16.74 5.32 5.39
N LEU A 40 -15.68 4.62 4.95
CA LEU A 40 -14.84 5.08 3.84
C LEU A 40 -15.59 5.09 2.50
N GLU A 41 -16.38 4.05 2.20
CA GLU A 41 -17.19 3.98 0.99
C GLU A 41 -18.18 5.14 0.90
N ILE A 42 -18.88 5.44 2.01
CA ILE A 42 -19.81 6.57 2.09
C ILE A 42 -19.07 7.90 1.90
N TYR A 43 -17.92 8.08 2.57
CA TYR A 43 -17.12 9.30 2.44
C TYR A 43 -16.68 9.53 0.99
N TYR A 44 -16.16 8.50 0.33
CA TYR A 44 -15.69 8.56 -1.06
C TYR A 44 -16.83 8.92 -2.02
N LEU A 45 -17.99 8.27 -1.86
CA LEU A 45 -19.19 8.58 -2.64
C LEU A 45 -19.61 10.04 -2.46
N ILE A 46 -19.74 10.50 -1.21
CA ILE A 46 -20.11 11.89 -0.90
C ILE A 46 -19.13 12.87 -1.53
N HIS A 47 -17.83 12.68 -1.33
CA HIS A 47 -16.81 13.59 -1.82
C HIS A 47 -16.86 13.70 -3.35
N LYS A 48 -16.99 12.58 -4.05
CA LYS A 48 -17.14 12.56 -5.51
C LYS A 48 -18.44 13.20 -6.00
N VAL A 49 -19.56 13.04 -5.27
CA VAL A 49 -20.84 13.71 -5.57
C VAL A 49 -20.69 15.22 -5.51
N PHE A 50 -20.04 15.73 -4.47
CA PHE A 50 -19.94 17.16 -4.23
C PHE A 50 -18.86 17.85 -5.06
N ASP A 51 -17.83 17.12 -5.50
CA ASP A 51 -16.76 17.65 -6.37
C ASP A 51 -17.20 17.87 -7.84
N GLY A 52 -18.44 17.54 -8.19
CA GLY A 52 -19.01 17.86 -9.51
C GLY A 52 -18.71 16.85 -10.62
N ASP A 53 -18.14 15.68 -10.28
CA ASP A 53 -17.89 14.56 -11.21
C ASP A 53 -19.16 13.73 -11.52
N PHE A 54 -20.33 14.22 -11.09
CA PHE A 54 -21.61 13.53 -11.18
C PHE A 54 -22.49 14.08 -12.30
N GLU A 55 -22.51 13.41 -13.44
CA GLU A 55 -23.55 13.58 -14.43
C GLU A 55 -24.84 12.91 -13.95
N GLN A 56 -25.91 13.68 -13.79
CA GLN A 56 -27.13 13.31 -13.04
C GLN A 56 -27.95 12.14 -13.65
N GLU A 57 -27.59 11.65 -14.84
CA GLU A 57 -28.47 10.80 -15.67
C GLU A 57 -28.37 9.29 -15.40
N ASN A 58 -27.38 8.79 -14.62
CA ASN A 58 -27.22 7.34 -14.40
C ASN A 58 -26.64 6.95 -13.02
N LYS A 59 -27.32 7.34 -11.93
CA LYS A 59 -26.89 7.11 -10.54
C LYS A 59 -26.47 5.66 -10.20
N GLY A 60 -27.18 4.65 -10.70
CA GLY A 60 -26.88 3.24 -10.39
C GLY A 60 -25.63 2.71 -11.09
N MET A 61 -25.38 3.13 -12.33
CA MET A 61 -24.16 2.78 -13.07
C MET A 61 -22.94 3.55 -12.53
N GLN A 62 -23.14 4.79 -12.07
CA GLN A 62 -22.09 5.57 -11.42
C GLN A 62 -21.71 5.04 -10.04
N ASP A 63 -22.65 4.60 -9.19
CA ASP A 63 -22.33 3.99 -7.89
C ASP A 63 -21.41 2.78 -8.04
N LEU A 64 -21.70 1.90 -9.00
CA LEU A 64 -20.84 0.77 -9.36
C LEU A 64 -19.45 1.23 -9.85
N ASN A 65 -19.37 2.27 -10.68
CA ASN A 65 -18.10 2.82 -11.15
C ASN A 65 -17.27 3.44 -10.01
N LEU A 66 -17.92 4.11 -9.05
CA LEU A 66 -17.27 4.71 -7.89
C LEU A 66 -16.71 3.65 -6.93
N LYS A 67 -17.49 2.60 -6.65
CA LYS A 67 -17.01 1.45 -5.88
C LYS A 67 -15.83 0.77 -6.57
N LEU A 68 -15.92 0.56 -7.89
CA LEU A 68 -14.79 0.03 -8.66
C LEU A 68 -13.56 0.93 -8.58
N SER A 69 -13.73 2.25 -8.61
CA SER A 69 -12.63 3.22 -8.49
C SER A 69 -11.95 3.10 -7.13
N LEU A 70 -12.72 3.06 -6.05
CA LEU A 70 -12.18 2.86 -4.70
C LEU A 70 -11.47 1.51 -4.56
N GLU A 71 -12.05 0.43 -5.08
CA GLU A 71 -11.41 -0.90 -5.07
C GLU A 71 -10.08 -0.90 -5.85
N ASN A 72 -10.04 -0.22 -6.99
CA ASN A 72 -8.82 -0.08 -7.78
C ASN A 72 -7.77 0.76 -7.05
N ASP A 73 -8.17 1.84 -6.37
CA ASP A 73 -7.27 2.68 -5.57
C ASP A 73 -6.66 1.88 -4.41
N ILE A 74 -7.49 1.14 -3.67
CA ILE A 74 -7.04 0.23 -2.61
C ILE A 74 -6.07 -0.80 -3.16
N LYS A 75 -6.42 -1.48 -4.26
CA LYS A 75 -5.57 -2.50 -4.88
C LYS A 75 -4.24 -1.94 -5.38
N SER A 76 -4.25 -0.75 -5.99
CA SER A 76 -3.05 -0.08 -6.46
C SER A 76 -2.11 0.23 -5.29
N LYS A 77 -2.65 0.73 -4.18
CA LYS A 77 -1.90 1.03 -2.96
C LYS A 77 -1.30 -0.24 -2.33
N GLU A 78 -2.02 -1.35 -2.33
CA GLU A 78 -1.48 -2.65 -1.92
C GLU A 78 -0.35 -3.15 -2.82
N ASP A 79 -0.51 -3.05 -4.13
CA ASP A 79 0.51 -3.46 -5.09
C ASP A 79 1.78 -2.63 -4.92
N MET A 80 1.67 -1.34 -4.55
CA MET A 80 2.82 -0.49 -4.23
C MET A 80 3.53 -0.98 -2.96
N ILE A 81 2.80 -1.19 -1.87
CA ILE A 81 3.36 -1.73 -0.61
C ILE A 81 4.10 -3.05 -0.89
N TYR A 82 3.47 -3.97 -1.62
CA TYR A 82 4.07 -5.26 -1.96
C TYR A 82 5.34 -5.12 -2.81
N LYS A 83 5.34 -4.22 -3.80
CA LYS A 83 6.52 -3.93 -4.63
C LYS A 83 7.67 -3.37 -3.81
N GLU A 84 7.40 -2.47 -2.87
CA GLU A 84 8.43 -1.92 -1.99
C GLU A 84 9.03 -2.97 -1.07
N TYR A 85 8.21 -3.81 -0.43
CA TYR A 85 8.68 -4.95 0.35
C TYR A 85 9.57 -5.87 -0.48
N LYS A 86 9.14 -6.19 -1.71
CA LYS A 86 9.89 -7.04 -2.62
C LYS A 86 11.22 -6.41 -3.02
N GLN A 87 11.26 -5.11 -3.32
CA GLN A 87 12.50 -4.41 -3.62
C GLN A 87 13.46 -4.40 -2.42
N LYS A 88 12.98 -4.03 -1.23
CA LYS A 88 13.78 -4.05 0.01
C LYS A 88 14.34 -5.44 0.29
N PHE A 89 13.54 -6.48 0.10
CA PHE A 89 13.96 -7.87 0.26
C PHE A 89 15.05 -8.28 -0.74
N LEU A 90 14.87 -7.95 -2.03
CA LEU A 90 15.86 -8.25 -3.07
C LEU A 90 17.20 -7.53 -2.82
N PHE A 91 17.16 -6.26 -2.43
CA PHE A 91 18.37 -5.50 -2.07
C PHE A 91 19.09 -6.12 -0.86
N SER A 92 18.35 -6.49 0.18
CA SER A 92 18.90 -7.16 1.35
C SER A 92 19.57 -8.47 0.97
N LEU A 93 18.92 -9.32 0.18
CA LEU A 93 19.47 -10.60 -0.28
C LEU A 93 20.75 -10.41 -1.12
N ALA A 94 20.77 -9.44 -2.01
CA ALA A 94 21.95 -9.12 -2.82
C ALA A 94 23.13 -8.64 -1.94
N PHE A 95 22.84 -7.84 -0.91
CA PHE A 95 23.84 -7.38 0.05
C PHE A 95 24.47 -8.55 0.82
N TRP A 96 23.65 -9.44 1.37
CA TRP A 96 24.14 -10.60 2.12
C TRP A 96 24.94 -11.56 1.25
N THR A 97 24.46 -11.86 0.04
CA THR A 97 25.18 -12.75 -0.89
C THR A 97 26.52 -12.17 -1.31
N GLY A 98 26.58 -10.87 -1.63
CA GLY A 98 27.84 -10.18 -1.97
C GLY A 98 28.88 -10.25 -0.85
N ASN A 99 28.47 -10.01 0.40
CA ASN A 99 29.36 -10.09 1.56
C ASN A 99 29.90 -11.52 1.77
N VAL A 100 29.04 -12.54 1.67
CA VAL A 100 29.47 -13.95 1.82
C VAL A 100 30.47 -14.33 0.73
N THR A 101 30.23 -13.95 -0.53
CA THR A 101 31.16 -14.21 -1.62
C THR A 101 32.52 -13.52 -1.42
N ALA A 102 32.54 -12.28 -0.93
CA ALA A 102 33.78 -11.56 -0.63
C ALA A 102 34.60 -12.25 0.47
N ILE A 103 33.94 -12.75 1.53
CA ILE A 103 34.61 -13.47 2.62
C ILE A 103 35.22 -14.78 2.10
N ILE A 104 34.45 -15.57 1.33
CA ILE A 104 34.93 -16.85 0.80
C ILE A 104 36.13 -16.65 -0.14
N THR A 105 36.06 -15.65 -1.02
CA THR A 105 37.16 -15.34 -1.94
C THR A 105 38.41 -14.90 -1.18
N ALA A 106 38.28 -14.03 -0.18
CA ALA A 106 39.40 -13.63 0.68
C ALA A 106 40.02 -14.83 1.42
N MET A 107 39.20 -15.73 1.97
CA MET A 107 39.69 -16.95 2.62
C MET A 107 40.46 -17.85 1.65
N TYR A 108 39.97 -18.01 0.41
CA TYR A 108 40.65 -18.77 -0.65
C TYR A 108 42.01 -18.16 -1.01
N PHE A 109 42.11 -16.84 -1.14
CA PHE A 109 43.38 -16.15 -1.41
C PHE A 109 44.38 -16.32 -0.27
N ILE A 110 43.94 -16.18 0.98
CA ILE A 110 44.78 -16.39 2.16
C ILE A 110 45.31 -17.82 2.17
N PHE A 111 44.45 -18.81 1.96
CA PHE A 111 44.84 -20.21 1.92
C PHE A 111 45.94 -20.48 0.86
N TYR A 112 45.83 -19.86 -0.32
CA TYR A 112 46.81 -20.02 -1.40
C TYR A 112 48.15 -19.32 -1.14
N ILE A 113 48.17 -18.26 -0.33
CA ILE A 113 49.41 -17.56 0.07
C ILE A 113 50.20 -18.35 1.11
N PHE A 114 49.51 -19.09 1.98
CA PHE A 114 50.12 -19.86 3.07
C PHE A 114 50.40 -21.33 2.73
N LEU A 115 50.12 -21.76 1.49
CA LEU A 115 50.42 -23.09 0.96
C LEU A 115 51.66 -23.04 0.03
#